data_AF-A0A9D7RAQ5-F1
#
_entry.id   AF-A0A9D7RAQ5-F1
#
_cell.length_a   1.000
_cell.length_b   1.000
_cell.length_c   1.000
_cell.angle_alpha   90.00
_cell.angle_beta   90.00
_cell.angle_gamma   90.00
#
_symmetry.space_group_name_H-M   'P 1'
#
loop_
_entity.id
_entity.type
_entity.pdbx_description
1 polymer ?
#
loop_
_entity_poly.entity_id
_entity_poly.type
_entity_poly.pdbx_seq_one_letter_code
_entity_poly.pdbx_strand_id
1 'polypeptide(L)'
;MSEKKHCQMPALEDYLRTRSSTPLGELLALPAAQAEARGLVGLPREILQQPWLYRETARRVLASAELAGFLAPTIGRGKRWVLCGAGSSNFLGEAIAPWMTRGLAQPVHAIASTDVLVTPERLRDASEEPALFLHFSRSGGTTEAIASLELLRRLYPHARHLAITCNGASALARAGAADERSRALVLHPASHDHGLAMTSSVTSMMVAGLTLAQRGPEAESDECFLAQIDRIAEAAERLIERAPSLAQALVAEDPLRLCALGADALRATAKEACLKVTELTDGAIASFSDSWLGVRHGPLSAVNERTLVIGSLSTSAYRRAYEIDFLRELESKRLGARLAVVAPFRPTELPESVRCVSFGPATTSGAEAAAGGEAIEDELRPLVDILFSQVLGLYASLHHGLTPDRPSRRGAIQRVVAGFQLHAWSAEAELAPRPPQSGNAGRGIEAQRTPGRA
;
A
#
# COMPACT_ATOMS: atom_id res chain seq x y z
N MET A 1 21.32 19.34 34.53
CA MET A 1 19.97 18.77 34.38
C MET A 1 19.21 19.64 33.41
N SER A 2 19.26 19.30 32.12
CA SER A 2 18.43 19.96 31.11
C SER A 2 17.14 19.16 31.00
N GLU A 3 16.03 19.72 31.48
CA GLU A 3 14.71 19.18 31.25
C GLU A 3 14.48 19.15 29.74
N LYS A 4 14.64 17.97 29.12
CA LYS A 4 14.13 17.71 27.77
C LYS A 4 12.62 17.91 27.84
N LYS A 5 12.13 19.08 27.42
CA LYS A 5 10.72 19.30 27.07
C LYS A 5 10.36 18.20 26.07
N HIS A 6 9.66 17.16 26.53
CA HIS A 6 8.91 16.30 25.63
C HIS A 6 7.91 17.21 24.94
N CYS A 7 8.19 17.59 23.69
CA CYS A 7 7.26 18.37 22.89
C CYS A 7 6.01 17.50 22.72
N GLN A 8 4.97 17.78 23.51
CA GLN A 8 3.71 17.08 23.39
C GLN A 8 3.17 17.32 21.98
N MET A 9 2.84 16.23 21.30
CA MET A 9 2.25 16.31 19.97
C MET A 9 0.93 17.11 20.07
N PRO A 10 0.68 18.09 19.19
CA PRO A 10 -0.55 18.88 19.24
C PRO A 10 -1.77 17.98 19.07
N ALA A 11 -2.93 18.40 19.57
CA ALA A 11 -4.18 17.70 19.27
C ALA A 11 -4.44 17.69 17.75
N LEU A 12 -5.12 16.66 17.25
CA LEU A 12 -5.37 16.52 15.80
C LEU A 12 -6.11 17.74 15.22
N GLU A 13 -7.09 18.30 15.94
CA GLU A 13 -7.81 19.49 15.45
C GLU A 13 -6.91 20.73 15.39
N ASP A 14 -5.98 20.90 16.33
CA ASP A 14 -4.99 21.98 16.26
C ASP A 14 -4.08 21.80 15.05
N TYR A 15 -3.62 20.57 14.81
CA TYR A 15 -2.79 20.23 13.66
C TYR A 15 -3.49 20.51 12.32
N LEU A 16 -4.78 20.22 12.22
CA LEU A 16 -5.57 20.49 11.00
C LEU A 16 -5.83 21.99 10.84
N ARG A 17 -6.08 22.72 11.94
CA ARG A 17 -6.26 24.18 11.91
C ARG A 17 -5.03 24.91 11.36
N THR A 18 -3.81 24.48 11.66
CA THR A 18 -2.60 25.12 11.12
C THR A 18 -2.43 24.91 9.61
N ARG A 19 -3.28 24.09 8.97
CA ARG A 19 -3.24 23.76 7.53
C ARG A 19 -4.49 24.21 6.78
N SER A 20 -5.33 25.07 7.38
CA SER A 20 -6.57 25.54 6.77
C SER A 20 -6.37 26.32 5.47
N SER A 21 -5.19 26.90 5.26
CA SER A 21 -4.82 27.65 4.05
C SER A 21 -4.16 26.79 2.95
N THR A 22 -4.03 25.48 3.15
CA THR A 22 -3.53 24.58 2.11
C THR A 22 -4.66 24.24 1.13
N PRO A 23 -4.39 23.79 -0.11
CA PRO A 23 -5.46 23.46 -1.05
C PRO A 23 -6.44 22.38 -0.54
N LEU A 24 -5.97 21.41 0.27
CA LEU A 24 -6.86 20.46 0.94
C LEU A 24 -7.58 21.07 2.15
N GLY A 25 -6.90 21.95 2.90
CA GLY A 25 -7.52 22.73 3.98
C GLY A 25 -8.68 23.59 3.51
N GLU A 26 -8.59 24.18 2.32
CA GLU A 26 -9.67 24.93 1.70
C GLU A 26 -10.89 24.05 1.37
N LEU A 27 -10.67 22.80 0.94
CA LEU A 27 -11.75 21.82 0.74
C LEU A 27 -12.43 21.45 2.06
N LEU A 28 -11.66 21.40 3.16
CA LEU A 28 -12.19 21.14 4.50
C LEU A 28 -12.94 22.33 5.11
N ALA A 29 -12.60 23.54 4.68
CA ALA A 29 -13.25 24.77 5.13
C ALA A 29 -14.60 25.04 4.43
N LEU A 30 -15.00 24.21 3.47
CA LEU A 30 -16.29 24.34 2.78
C LEU A 30 -17.46 24.25 3.79
N PRO A 31 -18.55 25.02 3.60
CA PRO A 31 -19.77 24.84 4.37
C PRO A 31 -20.26 23.39 4.34
N ALA A 32 -20.77 22.87 5.46
CA ALA A 32 -21.15 21.46 5.60
C ALA A 32 -22.04 20.95 4.46
N ALA A 33 -23.09 21.70 4.09
CA ALA A 33 -23.99 21.33 2.99
C ALA A 33 -23.25 21.22 1.63
N GLN A 34 -22.25 22.06 1.38
CA GLN A 34 -21.46 22.02 0.16
C GLN A 34 -20.46 20.86 0.19
N ALA A 35 -19.83 20.59 1.33
CA ALA A 35 -18.95 19.45 1.51
C ALA A 35 -19.70 18.13 1.31
N GLU A 36 -20.90 18.00 1.89
CA GLU A 36 -21.78 16.83 1.73
C GLU A 36 -22.21 16.65 0.27
N ALA A 37 -22.71 17.71 -0.38
CA ALA A 37 -23.16 17.64 -1.77
C ALA A 37 -22.04 17.25 -2.75
N ARG A 38 -20.78 17.60 -2.43
CA ARG A 38 -19.60 17.26 -3.23
C ARG A 38 -18.91 15.97 -2.77
N GLY A 39 -19.34 15.35 -1.68
CA GLY A 39 -18.68 14.17 -1.08
C GLY A 39 -17.24 14.42 -0.64
N LEU A 40 -17.02 15.54 0.07
CA LEU A 40 -15.72 16.02 0.53
C LEU A 40 -15.60 16.06 2.06
N VAL A 41 -16.46 15.33 2.78
CA VAL A 41 -16.50 15.33 4.24
C VAL A 41 -15.35 14.52 4.82
N GLY A 42 -15.06 13.35 4.23
CA GLY A 42 -14.03 12.42 4.72
C GLY A 42 -12.68 12.61 4.02
N LEU A 43 -12.64 12.36 2.72
CA LEU A 43 -11.40 12.10 1.98
C LEU A 43 -10.34 13.21 2.10
N PRO A 44 -10.66 14.53 1.96
CA PRO A 44 -9.65 15.57 2.14
C PRO A 44 -9.07 15.58 3.56
N ARG A 45 -9.89 15.28 4.58
CA ARG A 45 -9.50 15.28 5.99
C ARG A 45 -8.57 14.10 6.27
N GLU A 46 -8.96 12.94 5.76
CA GLU A 46 -8.21 11.70 5.89
C GLU A 46 -6.85 11.81 5.17
N ILE A 47 -6.77 12.51 4.04
CA ILE A 47 -5.48 12.83 3.41
C ILE A 47 -4.64 13.76 4.30
N LEU A 48 -5.22 14.87 4.75
CA LEU A 48 -4.49 15.92 5.47
C LEU A 48 -3.98 15.48 6.86
N GLN A 49 -4.66 14.56 7.55
CA GLN A 49 -4.30 14.11 8.89
C GLN A 49 -3.18 13.06 8.93
N GLN A 50 -2.79 12.47 7.79
CA GLN A 50 -1.83 11.37 7.73
C GLN A 50 -0.50 11.66 8.44
N PRO A 51 0.16 12.81 8.23
CA PRO A 51 1.45 13.05 8.88
C PRO A 51 1.35 13.21 10.41
N TRP A 52 0.19 13.62 10.93
CA TRP A 52 -0.08 13.57 12.37
C TRP A 52 -0.23 12.12 12.85
N LEU A 53 -0.98 11.30 12.12
CA LEU A 53 -1.18 9.89 12.43
C LEU A 53 0.11 9.07 12.34
N TYR A 54 1.08 9.44 11.51
CA TYR A 54 2.37 8.76 11.46
C TYR A 54 3.09 8.88 12.81
N ARG A 55 3.14 10.10 13.33
CA ARG A 55 3.76 10.41 14.62
C ARG A 55 3.00 9.79 15.78
N GLU A 56 1.67 9.81 15.75
CA GLU A 56 0.82 9.17 16.75
C GLU A 56 1.06 7.66 16.79
N THR A 57 0.98 7.02 15.62
CA THR A 57 1.05 5.57 15.49
C THR A 57 2.39 5.03 15.93
N ALA A 58 3.50 5.64 15.47
CA ALA A 58 4.84 5.21 15.85
C ALA A 58 5.04 5.26 17.37
N ARG A 59 4.66 6.38 18.01
CA ARG A 59 4.76 6.53 19.48
C ARG A 59 3.88 5.51 20.21
N ARG A 60 2.65 5.30 19.76
CA ARG A 60 1.72 4.31 20.33
C ARG A 60 2.29 2.90 20.29
N VAL A 61 2.86 2.49 19.15
CA VAL A 61 3.40 1.14 18.97
C VAL A 61 4.70 0.95 19.77
N LEU A 62 5.59 1.94 19.79
CA LEU A 62 6.84 1.88 20.57
C LEU A 62 6.59 1.82 22.07
N ALA A 63 5.62 2.59 22.58
CA ALA A 63 5.31 2.64 24.00
C ALA A 63 4.62 1.37 24.55
N SER A 64 4.14 0.47 23.68
CA SER A 64 3.41 -0.73 24.11
C SER A 64 4.34 -1.87 24.53
N ALA A 65 4.65 -1.94 25.84
CA ALA A 65 5.43 -3.04 26.43
C ALA A 65 4.74 -4.40 26.27
N GLU A 66 3.41 -4.43 26.33
CA GLU A 66 2.61 -5.63 26.14
C GLU A 66 2.74 -6.18 24.71
N LEU A 67 2.71 -5.31 23.70
CA LEU A 67 2.94 -5.69 22.31
C LEU A 67 4.37 -6.18 22.11
N ALA A 68 5.37 -5.54 22.73
CA ALA A 68 6.75 -5.99 22.68
C ALA A 68 6.91 -7.41 23.26
N GLY A 69 6.31 -7.69 24.41
CA GLY A 69 6.30 -9.04 25.02
C GLY A 69 5.58 -10.07 24.16
N PHE A 70 4.49 -9.69 23.49
CA PHE A 70 3.79 -10.56 22.53
C PHE A 70 4.63 -10.88 21.28
N LEU A 71 5.52 -9.99 20.85
CA LEU A 71 6.31 -10.18 19.64
C LEU A 71 7.63 -10.89 19.90
N ALA A 72 8.24 -10.72 21.07
CA ALA A 72 9.57 -11.25 21.37
C ALA A 72 9.77 -12.75 21.00
N PRO A 73 8.82 -13.67 21.26
CA PRO A 73 9.00 -15.09 20.92
C PRO A 73 8.94 -15.41 19.41
N THR A 74 8.56 -14.43 18.59
CA THR A 74 8.40 -14.57 17.14
C THR A 74 9.58 -14.01 16.35
N ILE A 75 10.58 -13.46 17.04
CA ILE A 75 11.76 -12.82 16.46
C ILE A 75 12.99 -13.68 16.72
N GLY A 76 13.80 -13.91 15.69
CA GLY A 76 15.06 -14.63 15.79
C GLY A 76 15.32 -15.59 14.64
N ARG A 77 16.45 -16.31 14.73
CA ARG A 77 16.89 -17.24 13.69
C ARG A 77 15.88 -18.37 13.47
N GLY A 78 15.55 -18.66 12.21
CA GLY A 78 14.56 -19.68 11.85
C GLY A 78 13.11 -19.24 12.09
N LYS A 79 12.86 -17.96 12.33
CA LYS A 79 11.52 -17.39 12.38
C LYS A 79 11.21 -16.67 11.08
N ARG A 80 9.94 -16.64 10.72
CA ARG A 80 9.44 -15.84 9.59
C ARG A 80 8.09 -15.24 9.91
N TRP A 81 7.82 -14.07 9.36
CA TRP A 81 6.52 -13.40 9.48
C TRP A 81 5.81 -13.36 8.14
N VAL A 82 4.48 -13.44 8.17
CA VAL A 82 3.63 -13.38 6.98
C VAL A 82 2.61 -12.25 7.14
N LEU A 83 2.61 -11.28 6.23
CA LEU A 83 1.67 -10.17 6.20
C LEU A 83 0.47 -10.54 5.33
N CYS A 84 -0.74 -10.38 5.86
CA CYS A 84 -1.99 -10.73 5.21
C CYS A 84 -2.90 -9.50 5.13
N GLY A 85 -3.54 -9.29 3.97
CA GLY A 85 -4.53 -8.23 3.77
C GLY A 85 -5.24 -8.39 2.43
N ALA A 86 -6.29 -7.59 2.16
CA ALA A 86 -7.00 -7.58 0.87
C ALA A 86 -6.90 -6.20 0.22
N GLY A 87 -6.77 -6.15 -1.11
CA GLY A 87 -6.66 -4.89 -1.86
C GLY A 87 -5.52 -4.01 -1.34
N SER A 88 -5.83 -2.76 -0.99
CA SER A 88 -4.86 -1.82 -0.39
C SER A 88 -4.14 -2.39 0.84
N SER A 89 -4.80 -3.25 1.64
CA SER A 89 -4.17 -3.92 2.78
C SER A 89 -3.17 -5.02 2.39
N ASN A 90 -3.25 -5.58 1.19
CA ASN A 90 -2.18 -6.44 0.66
C ASN A 90 -1.02 -5.58 0.14
N PHE A 91 -1.31 -4.54 -0.64
CA PHE A 91 -0.27 -3.67 -1.22
C PHE A 91 0.56 -2.98 -0.13
N LEU A 92 -0.04 -2.60 0.99
CA LEU A 92 0.74 -2.08 2.12
C LEU A 92 1.68 -3.13 2.72
N GLY A 93 1.26 -4.39 2.78
CA GLY A 93 2.10 -5.49 3.27
C GLY A 93 3.30 -5.71 2.35
N GLU A 94 3.08 -5.69 1.03
CA GLU A 94 4.15 -5.75 0.04
C GLU A 94 5.13 -4.58 0.18
N ALA A 95 4.62 -3.37 0.43
CA ALA A 95 5.44 -2.16 0.56
C ALA A 95 6.40 -2.21 1.75
N ILE A 96 5.94 -2.73 2.91
CA ILE A 96 6.73 -2.69 4.15
C ILE A 96 7.59 -3.94 4.38
N ALA A 97 7.32 -5.04 3.66
CA ALA A 97 8.03 -6.31 3.85
C ALA A 97 9.57 -6.18 3.72
N PRO A 98 10.15 -5.42 2.76
CA PRO A 98 11.60 -5.23 2.67
C PRO A 98 12.19 -4.57 3.93
N TRP A 99 11.56 -3.50 4.42
CA TRP A 99 11.97 -2.82 5.65
C TRP A 99 11.93 -3.76 6.87
N MET A 100 10.82 -4.48 7.02
CA MET A 100 10.63 -5.40 8.14
C MET A 100 11.62 -6.58 8.09
N THR A 101 11.91 -7.10 6.89
CA THR A 101 12.92 -8.15 6.70
C THR A 101 14.28 -7.72 7.21
N ARG A 102 14.70 -6.48 6.88
CA ARG A 102 15.96 -5.92 7.33
C ARG A 102 15.98 -5.72 8.84
N GLY A 103 15.01 -5.01 9.40
CA GLY A 103 15.00 -4.69 10.83
C GLY A 103 14.91 -5.93 11.73
N LEU A 104 14.15 -6.95 11.32
CA LEU A 104 13.98 -8.21 12.06
C LEU A 104 15.10 -9.23 11.79
N ALA A 105 15.97 -9.00 10.80
CA ALA A 105 16.96 -9.96 10.31
C ALA A 105 16.38 -11.37 10.05
N GLN A 106 15.15 -11.43 9.54
CA GLN A 106 14.45 -12.69 9.27
C GLN A 106 13.47 -12.55 8.10
N PRO A 107 13.07 -13.64 7.43
CA PRO A 107 12.16 -13.56 6.29
C PRO A 107 10.80 -12.96 6.66
N VAL A 108 10.38 -11.96 5.88
CA VAL A 108 9.06 -11.36 5.98
C VAL A 108 8.45 -11.31 4.58
N HIS A 109 7.25 -11.89 4.41
CA HIS A 109 6.58 -11.97 3.11
C HIS A 109 5.12 -11.55 3.19
N ALA A 110 4.65 -10.82 2.18
CA ALA A 110 3.24 -10.49 2.03
C ALA A 110 2.52 -11.55 1.18
N ILE A 111 1.31 -11.90 1.59
CA ILE A 111 0.38 -12.73 0.82
C ILE A 111 -1.02 -12.13 0.94
N ALA A 112 -1.74 -12.03 -0.17
CA ALA A 112 -3.09 -11.52 -0.10
C ALA A 112 -3.97 -12.51 0.67
N SER A 113 -4.78 -12.02 1.61
CA SER A 113 -5.79 -12.83 2.31
C SER A 113 -6.74 -13.53 1.34
N THR A 114 -7.01 -12.92 0.18
CA THR A 114 -7.75 -13.53 -0.93
C THR A 114 -7.05 -14.77 -1.49
N ASP A 115 -5.72 -14.75 -1.59
CA ASP A 115 -4.92 -15.87 -2.10
C ASP A 115 -4.75 -16.95 -1.05
N VAL A 116 -4.64 -16.56 0.23
CA VAL A 116 -4.65 -17.48 1.38
C VAL A 116 -5.92 -18.33 1.38
N LEU A 117 -7.07 -17.74 1.07
CA LEU A 117 -8.34 -18.47 1.07
C LEU A 117 -8.49 -19.44 -0.11
N VAL A 118 -7.93 -19.09 -1.27
CA VAL A 118 -8.11 -19.87 -2.49
C VAL A 118 -7.01 -20.92 -2.67
N THR A 119 -5.80 -20.67 -2.18
CA THR A 119 -4.63 -21.57 -2.31
C THR A 119 -3.83 -21.71 -1.01
N PRO A 120 -4.47 -22.08 0.11
CA PRO A 120 -3.80 -22.17 1.41
C PRO A 120 -2.63 -23.18 1.45
N GLU A 121 -2.67 -24.21 0.59
CA GLU A 121 -1.62 -25.23 0.49
C GLU A 121 -0.25 -24.66 0.10
N ARG A 122 -0.19 -23.54 -0.62
CA ARG A 122 1.08 -22.89 -0.99
C ARG A 122 1.91 -22.42 0.21
N LEU A 123 1.26 -22.16 1.35
CA LEU A 123 1.95 -21.79 2.57
C LEU A 123 2.53 -23.01 3.30
N ARG A 124 2.05 -24.23 2.99
CA ARG A 124 2.46 -25.48 3.66
C ARG A 124 3.82 -26.00 3.18
N ASP A 125 4.20 -25.70 1.94
CA ASP A 125 5.47 -26.13 1.35
C ASP A 125 6.70 -25.43 1.95
N ALA A 126 6.48 -24.43 2.81
CA ALA A 126 7.56 -23.82 3.57
C ALA A 126 8.05 -24.79 4.66
N SER A 127 9.35 -25.08 4.67
CA SER A 127 10.00 -26.02 5.59
C SER A 127 9.83 -25.70 7.08
N GLU A 128 9.35 -24.49 7.42
CA GLU A 128 9.10 -24.03 8.77
C GLU A 128 7.76 -23.27 8.86
N GLU A 129 6.96 -23.57 9.90
CA GLU A 129 5.72 -22.86 10.23
C GLU A 129 6.01 -21.37 10.51
N PRO A 130 5.18 -20.42 10.02
CA PRO A 130 5.34 -19.01 10.36
C PRO A 130 5.30 -18.79 11.87
N ALA A 131 6.18 -17.92 12.35
CA ALA A 131 6.17 -17.54 13.75
C ALA A 131 5.02 -16.57 14.07
N LEU A 132 4.66 -15.73 13.09
CA LEU A 132 3.64 -14.71 13.23
C LEU A 132 2.93 -14.44 11.89
N PHE A 133 1.61 -14.32 11.95
CA PHE A 133 0.79 -13.72 10.90
C PHE A 133 0.32 -12.33 11.32
N LEU A 134 0.56 -11.32 10.48
CA LEU A 134 0.02 -9.98 10.64
C LEU A 134 -1.21 -9.84 9.75
N HIS A 135 -2.36 -9.45 10.30
CA HIS A 135 -3.62 -9.31 9.58
C HIS A 135 -4.01 -7.83 9.51
N PHE A 136 -3.94 -7.24 8.32
CA PHE A 136 -4.27 -5.84 8.08
C PHE A 136 -5.70 -5.68 7.57
N SER A 137 -6.49 -4.85 8.24
CA SER A 137 -7.81 -4.46 7.74
C SER A 137 -8.27 -3.13 8.35
N ARG A 138 -8.64 -2.16 7.51
CA ARG A 138 -9.23 -0.88 7.97
C ARG A 138 -10.46 -1.13 8.84
N SER A 139 -11.47 -1.79 8.28
CA SER A 139 -12.77 -1.97 8.95
C SER A 139 -12.77 -3.12 9.94
N GLY A 140 -11.85 -4.08 9.79
CA GLY A 140 -11.81 -5.35 10.53
C GLY A 140 -13.07 -6.21 10.35
N GLY A 141 -13.89 -5.91 9.35
CA GLY A 141 -15.18 -6.55 9.09
C GLY A 141 -15.29 -7.17 7.71
N THR A 142 -14.21 -7.18 6.93
CA THR A 142 -14.19 -7.87 5.63
C THR A 142 -14.18 -9.39 5.86
N THR A 143 -15.07 -10.08 5.16
CA THR A 143 -15.28 -11.53 5.25
C THR A 143 -13.96 -12.28 5.07
N GLU A 144 -13.15 -11.86 4.11
CA GLU A 144 -11.90 -12.49 3.73
C GLU A 144 -10.83 -12.37 4.82
N ALA A 145 -10.76 -11.24 5.53
CA ALA A 145 -9.75 -11.05 6.58
C ALA A 145 -10.02 -11.97 7.78
N ILE A 146 -11.29 -12.10 8.18
CA ILE A 146 -11.69 -12.97 9.27
C ILE A 146 -11.50 -14.43 8.86
N ALA A 147 -11.97 -14.80 7.67
CA ALA A 147 -11.85 -16.15 7.15
C ALA A 147 -10.38 -16.58 6.99
N SER A 148 -9.51 -15.69 6.51
CA SER A 148 -8.08 -15.99 6.37
C SER A 148 -7.42 -16.19 7.74
N LEU A 149 -7.80 -15.39 8.74
CA LEU A 149 -7.31 -15.55 10.11
C LEU A 149 -7.72 -16.90 10.68
N GLU A 150 -9.00 -17.27 10.56
CA GLU A 150 -9.53 -18.53 11.08
C GLU A 150 -8.90 -19.74 10.37
N LEU A 151 -8.75 -19.67 9.05
CA LEU A 151 -8.08 -20.71 8.28
C LEU A 151 -6.63 -20.87 8.72
N LEU A 152 -5.87 -19.78 8.82
CA LEU A 152 -4.46 -19.83 9.22
C LEU A 152 -4.28 -20.35 10.66
N ARG A 153 -5.16 -20.01 11.60
CA ARG A 153 -5.14 -20.58 12.96
C ARG A 153 -5.30 -22.09 12.97
N ARG A 154 -6.12 -22.63 12.06
CA ARG A 154 -6.31 -24.08 11.93
C ARG A 154 -5.11 -24.77 11.28
N LEU A 155 -4.49 -24.14 10.29
CA LEU A 155 -3.34 -24.71 9.56
C LEU A 155 -2.02 -24.59 10.32
N TYR A 156 -1.88 -23.54 11.13
CA TYR A 156 -0.66 -23.18 11.84
C TYR A 156 -0.98 -22.90 13.32
N PRO A 157 -1.27 -23.96 14.10
CA PRO A 157 -1.74 -23.80 15.47
C PRO A 157 -0.68 -23.23 16.42
N HIS A 158 0.60 -23.25 16.04
CA HIS A 158 1.70 -22.72 16.86
C HIS A 158 2.08 -21.28 16.49
N ALA A 159 1.65 -20.80 15.32
CA ALA A 159 1.83 -19.42 14.92
C ALA A 159 1.08 -18.45 15.85
N ARG A 160 1.66 -17.26 16.04
CA ARG A 160 0.95 -16.12 16.64
C ARG A 160 0.20 -15.34 15.57
N HIS A 161 -0.84 -14.62 15.97
CA HIS A 161 -1.67 -13.82 15.08
C HIS A 161 -1.80 -12.40 15.64
N LEU A 162 -1.32 -11.40 14.90
CA LEU A 162 -1.49 -9.99 15.24
C LEU A 162 -2.43 -9.32 14.24
N ALA A 163 -3.63 -8.94 14.68
CA ALA A 163 -4.54 -8.09 13.92
C ALA A 163 -4.15 -6.62 14.06
N ILE A 164 -3.95 -5.91 12.96
CA ILE A 164 -3.74 -4.47 12.92
C ILE A 164 -4.94 -3.84 12.21
N THR A 165 -5.72 -3.04 12.95
CA THR A 165 -6.98 -2.51 12.45
C THR A 165 -7.27 -1.10 12.98
N CYS A 166 -8.06 -0.34 12.21
CA CYS A 166 -8.50 1.00 12.57
C CYS A 166 -9.84 0.98 13.34
N ASN A 167 -10.50 -0.18 13.43
CA ASN A 167 -11.81 -0.32 14.08
C ASN A 167 -11.76 -1.27 15.29
N GLY A 168 -11.74 -0.71 16.50
CA GLY A 168 -11.71 -1.49 17.74
C GLY A 168 -12.98 -2.31 18.02
N ALA A 169 -14.11 -1.94 17.40
CA ALA A 169 -15.38 -2.69 17.53
C ALA A 169 -15.53 -3.79 16.46
N SER A 170 -14.50 -4.04 15.67
CA SER A 170 -14.56 -4.98 14.55
C SER A 170 -14.50 -6.45 14.97
N ALA A 171 -14.93 -7.34 14.08
CA ALA A 171 -14.81 -8.77 14.29
C ALA A 171 -13.34 -9.21 14.32
N LEU A 172 -12.49 -8.61 13.48
CA LEU A 172 -11.04 -8.85 13.49
C LEU A 172 -10.40 -8.42 14.81
N ALA A 173 -10.78 -7.28 15.38
CA ALA A 173 -10.29 -6.83 16.69
C ALA A 173 -10.67 -7.82 17.81
N ARG A 174 -11.91 -8.33 17.80
CA ARG A 174 -12.36 -9.36 18.75
C ARG A 174 -11.63 -10.69 18.56
N ALA A 175 -11.47 -11.14 17.30
CA ALA A 175 -10.74 -12.36 16.98
C ALA A 175 -9.27 -12.27 17.41
N GLY A 176 -8.66 -11.10 17.26
CA GLY A 176 -7.33 -10.78 17.77
C GLY A 176 -7.23 -10.73 19.30
N ALA A 177 -8.32 -10.83 20.06
CA ALA A 177 -8.28 -10.90 21.52
C ALA A 177 -8.79 -12.24 22.07
N ALA A 178 -8.92 -13.26 21.19
CA ALA A 178 -9.60 -14.51 21.53
C ALA A 178 -8.77 -15.49 22.38
N ASP A 179 -7.45 -15.48 22.28
CA ASP A 179 -6.55 -16.38 23.01
C ASP A 179 -5.14 -15.77 23.22
N GLU A 180 -4.27 -16.50 23.92
CA GLU A 180 -2.89 -16.07 24.23
C GLU A 180 -1.97 -15.94 22.99
N ARG A 181 -2.33 -16.55 21.86
CA ARG A 181 -1.57 -16.48 20.60
C ARG A 181 -2.10 -15.39 19.67
N SER A 182 -3.19 -14.74 20.04
CA SER A 182 -3.85 -13.72 19.26
C SER A 182 -3.70 -12.36 19.96
N ARG A 183 -3.38 -11.33 19.18
CA ARG A 183 -3.37 -9.95 19.66
C ARG A 183 -4.04 -9.02 18.66
N ALA A 184 -4.71 -7.98 19.15
CA ALA A 184 -5.17 -6.86 18.35
C ALA A 184 -4.39 -5.58 18.68
N LEU A 185 -3.87 -4.92 17.65
CA LEU A 185 -3.37 -3.56 17.67
C LEU A 185 -4.41 -2.66 17.00
N VAL A 186 -5.19 -1.97 17.83
CA VAL A 186 -6.18 -1.00 17.37
C VAL A 186 -5.50 0.37 17.25
N LEU A 187 -5.51 0.92 16.03
CA LEU A 187 -4.93 2.23 15.73
C LEU A 187 -5.86 3.37 16.16
N HIS A 188 -5.36 4.61 16.10
CA HIS A 188 -6.14 5.79 16.47
C HIS A 188 -7.47 5.86 15.69
N PRO A 189 -8.61 6.22 16.32
CA PRO A 189 -9.92 6.22 15.65
C PRO A 189 -9.99 7.07 14.38
N ALA A 190 -9.23 8.17 14.32
CA ALA A 190 -9.15 9.01 13.12
C ALA A 190 -8.64 8.25 11.90
N SER A 191 -7.83 7.18 12.06
CA SER A 191 -7.38 6.33 10.96
C SER A 191 -8.46 5.42 10.38
N HIS A 192 -9.66 5.36 10.98
CA HIS A 192 -10.78 4.60 10.43
C HIS A 192 -11.49 5.44 9.35
N ASP A 193 -10.89 5.48 8.16
CA ASP A 193 -11.41 6.26 7.03
C ASP A 193 -12.92 6.04 6.81
N HIS A 194 -13.64 7.15 6.74
CA HIS A 194 -15.05 7.25 6.38
C HIS A 194 -15.23 7.11 4.86
N GLY A 195 -14.30 7.65 4.07
CA GLY A 195 -14.29 7.53 2.62
C GLY A 195 -14.23 6.07 2.14
N LEU A 196 -14.72 5.82 0.93
CA LEU A 196 -14.63 4.50 0.30
C LEU A 196 -13.16 4.07 0.16
N ALA A 197 -12.35 4.94 -0.44
CA ALA A 197 -10.93 4.73 -0.67
C ALA A 197 -10.16 4.78 0.67
N MET A 198 -9.31 3.78 0.91
CA MET A 198 -8.40 3.82 2.06
C MET A 198 -7.30 4.86 1.82
N THR A 199 -7.09 5.75 2.78
CA THR A 199 -6.02 6.76 2.79
C THR A 199 -5.23 6.67 4.10
N SER A 200 -5.70 7.31 5.17
CA SER A 200 -5.02 7.33 6.46
C SER A 200 -4.98 5.98 7.15
N SER A 201 -5.95 5.10 6.87
CA SER A 201 -5.92 3.72 7.34
C SER A 201 -4.72 2.94 6.78
N VAL A 202 -4.44 3.05 5.48
CA VAL A 202 -3.33 2.35 4.83
C VAL A 202 -2.00 2.80 5.42
N THR A 203 -1.77 4.10 5.49
CA THR A 203 -0.47 4.64 5.92
C THR A 203 -0.27 4.52 7.43
N SER A 204 -1.33 4.60 8.24
CA SER A 204 -1.23 4.28 9.68
C SER A 204 -0.88 2.81 9.91
N MET A 205 -1.48 1.89 9.14
CA MET A 205 -1.14 0.47 9.20
C MET A 205 0.30 0.19 8.71
N MET A 206 0.77 0.90 7.67
CA MET A 206 2.17 0.85 7.25
C MET A 206 3.10 1.30 8.38
N VAL A 207 2.85 2.47 8.99
CA VAL A 207 3.67 2.97 10.11
C VAL A 207 3.67 1.97 11.26
N ALA A 208 2.53 1.39 11.60
CA ALA A 208 2.46 0.36 12.62
C ALA A 208 3.40 -0.81 12.30
N GLY A 209 3.30 -1.40 11.11
CA GLY A 209 4.17 -2.51 10.68
C GLY A 209 5.66 -2.15 10.61
N LEU A 210 6.00 -0.97 10.07
CA LEU A 210 7.37 -0.46 10.04
C LEU A 210 7.93 -0.28 11.46
N THR A 211 7.10 0.18 12.39
CA THR A 211 7.48 0.34 13.82
C THR A 211 7.66 -1.02 14.50
N LEU A 212 6.93 -2.06 14.11
CA LEU A 212 7.16 -3.42 14.63
C LEU A 212 8.54 -3.95 14.29
N ALA A 213 9.15 -3.50 13.18
CA ALA A 213 10.52 -3.87 12.82
C ALA A 213 11.56 -3.39 13.85
N GLN A 214 11.23 -2.36 14.64
CA GLN A 214 12.10 -1.84 15.72
C GLN A 214 12.21 -2.80 16.92
N ARG A 215 11.56 -3.97 16.86
CA ARG A 215 11.73 -5.04 17.85
C ARG A 215 12.81 -6.05 17.44
N GLY A 216 13.37 -5.90 16.25
CA GLY A 216 14.39 -6.78 15.70
C GLY A 216 15.81 -6.42 16.13
N PRO A 217 16.78 -7.31 15.86
CA PRO A 217 18.18 -7.11 16.26
C PRO A 217 18.90 -6.02 15.45
N GLU A 218 18.42 -5.67 14.26
CA GLU A 218 19.01 -4.64 13.38
C GLU A 218 18.25 -3.29 13.50
N ALA A 219 17.40 -3.17 14.53
CA ALA A 219 16.67 -1.95 14.82
C ALA A 219 17.62 -0.82 15.26
N GLU A 220 17.27 0.40 14.87
CA GLU A 220 17.90 1.61 15.43
C GLU A 220 17.26 1.93 16.80
N SER A 221 17.75 2.97 17.49
CA SER A 221 17.12 3.37 18.75
C SER A 221 15.73 3.97 18.50
N ASP A 222 14.82 3.81 19.47
CA ASP A 222 13.47 4.37 19.43
C ASP A 222 13.48 5.88 19.12
N GLU A 223 14.45 6.65 19.67
CA GLU A 223 14.60 8.07 19.38
C GLU A 223 15.00 8.36 17.93
N CYS A 224 15.91 7.55 17.37
CA CYS A 224 16.37 7.71 15.99
C CYS A 224 15.23 7.40 15.01
N PHE A 225 14.50 6.32 15.26
CA PHE A 225 13.34 5.95 14.46
C PHE A 225 12.21 6.99 14.56
N LEU A 226 11.91 7.51 15.76
CA LEU A 226 10.92 8.58 15.90
C LEU A 226 11.33 9.86 15.16
N ALA A 227 12.62 10.22 15.17
CA ALA A 227 13.13 11.33 14.37
C ALA A 227 13.02 11.06 12.85
N GLN A 228 13.19 9.81 12.42
CA GLN A 228 12.94 9.40 11.03
C GLN A 228 11.47 9.52 10.65
N ILE A 229 10.55 9.10 11.52
CA ILE A 229 9.09 9.28 11.33
C ILE A 229 8.73 10.76 11.27
N ASP A 230 9.32 11.61 12.11
CA ASP A 230 9.10 13.05 12.06
C ASP A 230 9.55 13.65 10.70
N ARG A 231 10.72 13.25 10.18
CA ARG A 231 11.20 13.66 8.84
C ARG A 231 10.26 13.19 7.72
N ILE A 232 9.77 11.96 7.79
CA ILE A 232 8.80 11.41 6.82
C ILE A 232 7.49 12.21 6.87
N ALA A 233 7.01 12.53 8.06
CA ALA A 233 5.79 13.28 8.23
C ALA A 233 5.94 14.73 7.70
N GLU A 234 7.09 15.38 7.90
CA GLU A 234 7.36 16.69 7.28
C GLU A 234 7.44 16.62 5.75
N ALA A 235 8.01 15.55 5.19
CA ALA A 235 8.01 15.32 3.74
C ALA A 235 6.59 15.11 3.20
N ALA A 236 5.79 14.33 3.91
CA ALA A 236 4.37 14.12 3.60
C ALA A 236 3.58 15.43 3.62
N GLU A 237 3.81 16.30 4.60
CA GLU A 237 3.19 17.63 4.69
C GLU A 237 3.53 18.48 3.45
N ARG A 238 4.82 18.55 3.08
CA ARG A 238 5.25 19.27 1.87
C ARG A 238 4.65 18.69 0.60
N LEU A 239 4.53 17.36 0.51
CA LEU A 239 3.92 16.72 -0.65
C LEU A 239 2.43 17.04 -0.75
N ILE A 240 1.69 16.97 0.36
CA ILE A 240 0.26 17.30 0.43
C ILE A 240 0.01 18.75 0.00
N GLU A 241 0.90 19.68 0.35
CA GLU A 241 0.79 21.08 -0.07
C GLU A 241 1.07 21.29 -1.57
N ARG A 242 2.03 20.55 -2.14
CA ARG A 242 2.52 20.75 -3.52
C ARG A 242 1.78 19.91 -4.57
N ALA A 243 1.32 18.72 -4.19
CA ALA A 243 0.65 17.77 -5.09
C ALA A 243 -0.62 18.31 -5.75
N PRO A 244 -1.50 19.09 -5.09
CA PRO A 244 -2.77 19.54 -5.66
C PRO A 244 -2.62 20.25 -7.00
N SER A 245 -1.70 21.20 -7.12
CA SER A 245 -1.50 21.96 -8.36
C SER A 245 -1.09 21.08 -9.54
N LEU A 246 -0.19 20.11 -9.31
CA LEU A 246 0.22 19.17 -10.34
C LEU A 246 -0.92 18.19 -10.67
N ALA A 247 -1.60 17.65 -9.65
CA ALA A 247 -2.70 16.72 -9.83
C ALA A 247 -3.83 17.32 -10.68
N GLN A 248 -4.25 18.54 -10.38
CA GLN A 248 -5.26 19.26 -11.16
C GLN A 248 -4.82 19.45 -12.62
N ALA A 249 -3.57 19.86 -12.85
CA ALA A 249 -3.03 20.05 -14.20
C ALA A 249 -2.98 18.73 -15.00
N LEU A 250 -2.62 17.61 -14.38
CA LEU A 250 -2.58 16.31 -15.05
C LEU A 250 -3.97 15.77 -15.37
N VAL A 251 -4.92 15.95 -14.44
CA VAL A 251 -6.31 15.50 -14.62
C VAL A 251 -7.04 16.33 -15.68
N ALA A 252 -6.73 17.62 -15.82
CA ALA A 252 -7.32 18.49 -16.83
C ALA A 252 -7.04 18.05 -18.28
N GLU A 253 -6.02 17.18 -18.49
CA GLU A 253 -5.72 16.57 -19.79
C GLU A 253 -6.69 15.40 -20.12
N ASP A 254 -7.64 15.08 -19.22
CA ASP A 254 -8.67 14.04 -19.37
C ASP A 254 -8.09 12.67 -19.79
N PRO A 255 -7.14 12.10 -19.00
CA PRO A 255 -6.55 10.81 -19.34
C PRO A 255 -7.60 9.70 -19.26
N LEU A 256 -7.57 8.76 -20.22
CA LEU A 256 -8.42 7.56 -20.18
C LEU A 256 -7.72 6.38 -19.49
N ARG A 257 -6.39 6.48 -19.34
CA ARG A 257 -5.55 5.44 -18.75
C ARG A 257 -4.53 6.02 -17.80
N LEU A 258 -4.16 5.23 -16.79
CA LEU A 258 -3.04 5.49 -15.91
C LEU A 258 -2.06 4.31 -15.96
N CYS A 259 -0.78 4.61 -16.20
CA CYS A 259 0.32 3.69 -15.99
C CYS A 259 1.14 4.16 -14.78
N ALA A 260 1.17 3.37 -13.70
CA ALA A 260 1.96 3.70 -12.51
C ALA A 260 3.21 2.82 -12.41
N LEU A 261 4.37 3.43 -12.16
CA LEU A 261 5.67 2.75 -12.17
C LEU A 261 6.42 2.93 -10.84
N GLY A 262 7.05 1.85 -10.39
CA GLY A 262 7.89 1.89 -9.18
C GLY A 262 8.81 0.68 -9.08
N ALA A 263 9.86 0.79 -8.28
CA ALA A 263 10.79 -0.29 -7.99
C ALA A 263 10.63 -0.78 -6.54
N ASP A 264 10.74 -2.09 -6.33
CA ASP A 264 10.73 -2.70 -4.98
C ASP A 264 9.53 -2.25 -4.13
N ALA A 265 9.73 -1.71 -2.92
CA ALA A 265 8.67 -1.14 -2.08
C ALA A 265 7.80 -0.09 -2.81
N LEU A 266 8.39 0.70 -3.71
CA LEU A 266 7.66 1.70 -4.51
C LEU A 266 6.81 1.07 -5.62
N ARG A 267 7.06 -0.19 -6.00
CA ARG A 267 6.17 -0.93 -6.91
C ARG A 267 4.83 -1.21 -6.25
N ALA A 268 4.81 -1.47 -4.94
CA ALA A 268 3.57 -1.61 -4.20
C ALA A 268 2.81 -0.27 -4.11
N THR A 269 3.53 0.85 -3.98
CA THR A 269 2.94 2.20 -4.12
C THR A 269 2.30 2.42 -5.49
N ALA A 270 2.92 1.92 -6.57
CA ALA A 270 2.34 2.00 -7.91
C ALA A 270 1.03 1.20 -8.05
N LYS A 271 0.95 -0.01 -7.48
CA LYS A 271 -0.29 -0.80 -7.42
C LYS A 271 -1.40 -0.05 -6.70
N GLU A 272 -1.07 0.52 -5.53
CA GLU A 272 -1.99 1.30 -4.72
C GLU A 272 -2.44 2.58 -5.43
N ALA A 273 -1.55 3.25 -6.16
CA ALA A 273 -1.90 4.42 -6.97
C ALA A 273 -2.93 4.09 -8.06
N CYS A 274 -2.73 2.97 -8.76
CA CYS A 274 -3.71 2.48 -9.74
C CYS A 274 -5.05 2.16 -9.10
N LEU A 275 -5.05 1.52 -7.93
CA LEU A 275 -6.28 1.21 -7.22
C LEU A 275 -7.03 2.48 -6.79
N LYS A 276 -6.33 3.46 -6.19
CA LYS A 276 -6.92 4.74 -5.78
C LYS A 276 -7.56 5.49 -6.93
N VAL A 277 -6.87 5.63 -8.06
CA VAL A 277 -7.42 6.32 -9.22
C VAL A 277 -8.60 5.54 -9.82
N THR A 278 -8.52 4.21 -9.90
CA THR A 278 -9.62 3.37 -10.40
C THR A 278 -10.87 3.49 -9.51
N GLU A 279 -10.72 3.36 -8.19
CA GLU A 279 -11.82 3.47 -7.22
C GLU A 279 -12.46 4.86 -7.26
N LEU A 280 -11.64 5.91 -7.21
CA LEU A 280 -12.11 7.29 -7.10
C LEU A 280 -12.71 7.83 -8.40
N THR A 281 -12.47 7.16 -9.53
CA THR A 281 -13.03 7.52 -10.84
C THR A 281 -14.18 6.61 -11.29
N ASP A 282 -14.66 5.70 -10.44
CA ASP A 282 -15.64 4.63 -10.82
C ASP A 282 -15.21 3.87 -12.09
N GLY A 283 -13.90 3.70 -12.26
CA GLY A 283 -13.28 3.06 -13.42
C GLY A 283 -13.21 3.89 -14.70
N ALA A 284 -13.50 5.20 -14.66
CA ALA A 284 -13.36 6.07 -15.84
C ALA A 284 -11.91 6.16 -16.35
N ILE A 285 -10.93 6.06 -15.43
CA ILE A 285 -9.50 5.95 -15.77
C ILE A 285 -9.05 4.51 -15.55
N ALA A 286 -8.86 3.77 -16.65
CA ALA A 286 -8.37 2.40 -16.59
C ALA A 286 -6.88 2.39 -16.18
N SER A 287 -6.54 1.71 -15.08
CA SER A 287 -5.21 1.81 -14.48
C SER A 287 -4.46 0.47 -14.49
N PHE A 288 -3.16 0.52 -14.75
CA PHE A 288 -2.25 -0.63 -14.60
C PHE A 288 -0.89 -0.18 -14.05
N SER A 289 -0.24 -1.07 -13.30
CA SER A 289 1.04 -0.78 -12.66
C SER A 289 2.09 -1.81 -13.01
N ASP A 290 3.35 -1.41 -13.09
CA ASP A 290 4.48 -2.34 -13.21
C ASP A 290 5.79 -1.75 -12.65
N SER A 291 6.89 -2.49 -12.78
CA SER A 291 8.22 -1.93 -12.57
C SER A 291 8.69 -1.13 -13.79
N TRP A 292 9.60 -0.18 -13.54
CA TRP A 292 10.18 0.68 -14.56
C TRP A 292 10.76 -0.07 -15.77
N LEU A 293 11.42 -1.20 -15.54
CA LEU A 293 11.96 -2.04 -16.62
C LEU A 293 10.97 -3.14 -17.05
N GLY A 294 10.16 -3.66 -16.12
CA GLY A 294 9.19 -4.73 -16.39
C GLY A 294 8.14 -4.33 -17.42
N VAL A 295 7.68 -3.08 -17.37
CA VAL A 295 6.66 -2.53 -18.28
C VAL A 295 7.06 -2.70 -19.76
N ARG A 296 8.36 -2.71 -20.07
CA ARG A 296 8.89 -2.87 -21.45
C ARG A 296 8.51 -4.22 -22.07
N HIS A 297 8.23 -5.22 -21.26
CA HIS A 297 8.02 -6.60 -21.68
C HIS A 297 6.54 -6.91 -21.97
N GLY A 298 5.88 -6.01 -22.69
CA GLY A 298 4.47 -6.16 -23.11
C GLY A 298 3.57 -5.01 -22.65
N PRO A 299 3.47 -4.71 -21.34
CA PRO A 299 2.54 -3.69 -20.82
C PRO A 299 2.70 -2.29 -21.43
N LEU A 300 3.90 -1.93 -21.87
CA LEU A 300 4.19 -0.66 -22.54
C LEU A 300 3.32 -0.46 -23.81
N SER A 301 2.88 -1.53 -24.46
CA SER A 301 1.96 -1.45 -25.61
C SER A 301 0.60 -0.82 -25.28
N ALA A 302 0.20 -0.78 -24.00
CA ALA A 302 -1.04 -0.13 -23.56
C ALA A 302 -0.89 1.38 -23.35
N VAL A 303 0.35 1.91 -23.34
CA VAL A 303 0.64 3.34 -23.17
C VAL A 303 0.45 4.06 -24.50
N ASN A 304 -0.46 5.04 -24.54
CA ASN A 304 -0.78 5.83 -25.73
C ASN A 304 -0.98 7.33 -25.39
N GLU A 305 -1.43 8.12 -26.36
CA GLU A 305 -1.67 9.56 -26.25
C GLU A 305 -2.76 9.98 -25.26
N ARG A 306 -3.52 9.03 -24.69
CA ARG A 306 -4.51 9.24 -23.62
C ARG A 306 -4.11 8.58 -22.30
N THR A 307 -2.83 8.21 -22.16
CA THR A 307 -2.29 7.57 -20.95
C THR A 307 -1.49 8.56 -20.12
N LEU A 308 -1.90 8.80 -18.88
CA LEU A 308 -1.06 9.44 -17.88
C LEU A 308 -0.05 8.41 -17.36
N VAL A 309 1.25 8.72 -17.42
CA VAL A 309 2.28 7.89 -16.80
C VAL A 309 2.77 8.59 -15.53
N ILE A 310 2.66 7.91 -14.39
CA ILE A 310 3.21 8.38 -13.11
C ILE A 310 4.26 7.40 -12.59
N GLY A 311 5.22 7.89 -11.81
CA GLY A 311 6.11 6.99 -11.10
C GLY A 311 6.88 7.61 -9.95
N SER A 312 7.45 6.75 -9.11
CA SER A 312 8.31 7.14 -7.99
C SER A 312 9.77 6.96 -8.37
N LEU A 313 10.55 8.05 -8.38
CA LEU A 313 11.97 8.00 -8.68
C LEU A 313 12.79 7.67 -7.44
N SER A 314 13.61 6.63 -7.49
CA SER A 314 14.47 6.14 -6.41
C SER A 314 15.45 7.21 -5.89
N THR A 315 15.71 7.16 -4.59
CA THR A 315 16.78 7.93 -3.92
C THR A 315 18.16 7.37 -4.28
N SER A 316 18.27 6.09 -4.60
CA SER A 316 19.49 5.45 -5.11
C SER A 316 19.85 5.98 -6.50
N ALA A 317 21.06 6.56 -6.64
CA ALA A 317 21.55 7.05 -7.93
C ALA A 317 21.61 5.96 -9.00
N TYR A 318 21.99 4.73 -8.61
CA TYR A 318 22.05 3.58 -9.51
C TYR A 318 20.67 3.21 -10.07
N ARG A 319 19.66 3.04 -9.20
CA ARG A 319 18.30 2.69 -9.63
C ARG A 319 17.71 3.83 -10.46
N ARG A 320 17.86 5.08 -9.99
CA ARG A 320 17.35 6.28 -10.66
C ARG A 320 17.89 6.48 -12.08
N ALA A 321 19.12 6.04 -12.36
CA ALA A 321 19.66 6.10 -13.72
C ALA A 321 18.77 5.30 -14.72
N TYR A 322 18.38 4.08 -14.38
CA TYR A 322 17.47 3.27 -15.21
C TYR A 322 16.09 3.92 -15.38
N GLU A 323 15.57 4.53 -14.31
CA GLU A 323 14.26 5.17 -14.31
C GLU A 323 14.25 6.40 -15.21
N ILE A 324 15.29 7.24 -15.14
CA ILE A 324 15.45 8.42 -16.00
C ILE A 324 15.66 8.01 -17.47
N ASP A 325 16.47 6.98 -17.73
CA ASP A 325 16.66 6.47 -19.09
C ASP A 325 15.35 5.94 -19.70
N PHE A 326 14.50 5.29 -18.89
CA PHE A 326 13.18 4.87 -19.34
C PHE A 326 12.25 6.06 -19.61
N LEU A 327 12.29 7.13 -18.80
CA LEU A 327 11.53 8.35 -19.07
C LEU A 327 11.96 9.01 -20.40
N ARG A 328 13.26 9.03 -20.72
CA ARG A 328 13.78 9.47 -22.02
C ARG A 328 13.28 8.59 -23.16
N GLU A 329 13.20 7.28 -22.94
CA GLU A 329 12.61 6.37 -23.91
C GLU A 329 11.13 6.70 -24.19
N LEU A 330 10.32 6.94 -23.16
CA LEU A 330 8.92 7.34 -23.31
C LEU A 330 8.79 8.65 -24.10
N GLU A 331 9.61 9.65 -23.78
CA GLU A 331 9.63 10.94 -24.48
C GLU A 331 10.02 10.77 -25.96
N SER A 332 11.12 10.05 -26.25
CA SER A 332 11.58 9.83 -27.63
C SER A 332 10.55 9.10 -28.50
N LYS A 333 9.82 8.15 -27.90
CA LYS A 333 8.74 7.40 -28.56
C LYS A 333 7.40 8.13 -28.54
N ARG A 334 7.30 9.29 -27.89
CA ARG A 334 6.06 10.06 -27.68
C ARG A 334 4.94 9.21 -27.06
N LEU A 335 5.29 8.37 -26.09
CA LEU A 335 4.36 7.51 -25.38
C LEU A 335 3.84 8.20 -24.11
N GLY A 336 2.52 8.25 -23.97
CA GLY A 336 1.85 8.90 -22.85
C GLY A 336 1.40 10.34 -23.18
N ALA A 337 0.25 10.73 -22.64
CA ALA A 337 -0.24 12.11 -22.70
C ALA A 337 0.65 13.05 -21.90
N ARG A 338 1.01 12.61 -20.68
CA ARG A 338 1.87 13.32 -19.73
C ARG A 338 2.68 12.31 -18.93
N LEU A 339 3.88 12.73 -18.56
CA LEU A 339 4.78 12.00 -17.67
C LEU A 339 4.93 12.83 -16.38
N ALA A 340 4.68 12.21 -15.24
CA ALA A 340 4.85 12.84 -13.94
C ALA A 340 5.59 11.93 -12.97
N VAL A 341 6.42 12.50 -12.10
CA VAL A 341 7.15 11.73 -11.09
C VAL A 341 7.07 12.36 -9.70
N VAL A 342 7.12 11.49 -8.70
CA VAL A 342 7.35 11.85 -7.30
C VAL A 342 8.80 11.54 -6.96
N ALA A 343 9.50 12.51 -6.37
CA ALA A 343 10.89 12.37 -6.00
C ALA A 343 11.20 13.16 -4.72
N PRO A 344 12.24 12.80 -3.95
CA PRO A 344 12.67 13.63 -2.82
C PRO A 344 13.10 15.03 -3.31
N PHE A 345 13.85 15.09 -4.40
CA PHE A 345 14.30 16.32 -5.02
C PHE A 345 14.12 16.19 -6.53
N ARG A 346 13.98 17.32 -7.24
CA ARG A 346 13.93 17.29 -8.70
C ARG A 346 15.33 16.92 -9.23
N PRO A 347 15.51 15.78 -9.93
CA PRO A 347 16.79 15.45 -10.52
C PRO A 347 17.15 16.43 -11.63
N THR A 348 18.43 16.78 -11.73
CA THR A 348 18.96 17.64 -12.79
C THR A 348 18.90 16.99 -14.17
N GLU A 349 18.94 15.66 -14.22
CA GLU A 349 18.94 14.87 -15.46
C GLU A 349 17.52 14.54 -15.96
N LEU A 350 16.49 15.00 -15.24
CA LEU A 350 15.09 14.74 -15.57
C LEU A 350 14.71 15.47 -16.87
N PRO A 351 14.11 14.79 -17.87
CA PRO A 351 13.69 15.44 -19.11
C PRO A 351 12.73 16.61 -18.85
N GLU A 352 12.84 17.69 -19.63
CA GLU A 352 12.05 18.91 -19.44
C GLU A 352 10.54 18.68 -19.56
N SER A 353 10.12 17.74 -20.41
CA SER A 353 8.71 17.38 -20.58
C SER A 353 8.12 16.70 -19.32
N VAL A 354 8.97 16.07 -18.49
CA VAL A 354 8.52 15.33 -17.31
C VAL A 354 8.23 16.31 -16.17
N ARG A 355 7.01 16.22 -15.66
CA ARG A 355 6.59 16.96 -14.46
C ARG A 355 7.12 16.25 -13.23
N CYS A 356 7.51 17.02 -12.22
CA CYS A 356 8.02 16.48 -10.97
C CYS A 356 7.34 17.19 -9.81
N VAL A 357 6.83 16.44 -8.86
CA VAL A 357 6.51 16.95 -7.53
C VAL A 357 7.57 16.44 -6.56
N SER A 358 8.20 17.38 -5.85
CA SER A 358 9.24 17.06 -4.87
C SER A 358 8.77 17.31 -3.44
N PHE A 359 9.23 16.46 -2.52
CA PHE A 359 8.87 16.53 -1.09
C PHE A 359 10.05 16.89 -0.17
N GLY A 360 11.23 17.15 -0.74
CA GLY A 360 12.39 17.68 -0.03
C GLY A 360 12.24 19.17 0.30
N PRO A 361 13.03 19.67 1.27
CA PRO A 361 13.14 21.10 1.56
C PRO A 361 13.54 21.89 0.31
N ALA A 362 12.98 23.08 0.12
CA ALA A 362 13.29 23.92 -1.05
C ALA A 362 14.72 24.48 -1.04
N THR A 363 15.35 24.51 0.13
CA THR A 363 16.67 25.09 0.38
C THR A 363 17.82 24.10 0.24
N THR A 364 17.53 22.81 0.01
CA THR A 364 18.53 21.74 0.00
C THR A 364 18.53 21.05 -1.36
N SER A 365 19.69 20.97 -1.99
CA SER A 365 19.83 20.17 -3.22
C SER A 365 19.79 18.68 -2.91
N GLY A 366 19.45 17.86 -3.90
CA GLY A 366 19.42 16.40 -3.72
C GLY A 366 20.79 15.79 -3.38
N ALA A 367 21.88 16.41 -3.85
CA ALA A 367 23.24 16.00 -3.53
C ALA A 367 23.59 16.29 -2.06
N GLU A 368 23.21 17.45 -1.55
CA GLU A 368 23.44 17.83 -0.14
C GLU A 368 22.63 16.97 0.82
N ALA A 369 21.35 16.70 0.51
CA ALA A 369 20.52 15.84 1.35
C ALA A 369 20.99 14.37 1.38
N ALA A 370 21.49 13.87 0.24
CA ALA A 370 22.09 12.53 0.17
C ALA A 370 23.41 12.45 0.94
N ALA A 371 24.26 13.48 0.82
CA ALA A 371 25.53 13.55 1.55
C ALA A 371 25.35 13.75 3.06
N GLY A 372 24.29 14.43 3.48
CA GLY A 372 23.96 14.67 4.89
C GLY A 372 23.26 13.51 5.60
N GLY A 373 22.95 12.40 4.91
CA GLY A 373 22.16 11.30 5.51
C GLY A 373 20.71 11.69 5.85
N GLU A 374 20.23 12.78 5.26
CA GLU A 374 18.89 13.32 5.53
C GLU A 374 17.81 12.74 4.60
N ALA A 375 18.21 12.03 3.54
CA ALA A 375 17.30 11.42 2.58
C ALA A 375 16.45 10.29 3.19
N ILE A 376 15.17 10.25 2.82
CA ILE A 376 14.27 9.16 3.19
C ILE A 376 14.57 7.96 2.27
N GLU A 377 14.91 6.81 2.86
CA GLU A 377 15.14 5.55 2.16
C GLU A 377 13.92 5.12 1.34
N ASP A 378 14.13 4.43 0.21
CA ASP A 378 13.04 4.05 -0.70
C ASP A 378 12.02 3.11 -0.06
N GLU A 379 12.44 2.31 0.91
CA GLU A 379 11.62 1.38 1.68
C GLU A 379 10.64 2.11 2.63
N LEU A 380 10.91 3.37 2.99
CA LEU A 380 10.05 4.21 3.84
C LEU A 380 9.20 5.19 3.03
N ARG A 381 9.60 5.45 1.78
CA ARG A 381 8.91 6.37 0.88
C ARG A 381 7.47 6.00 0.48
N PRO A 382 6.98 4.75 0.56
CA PRO A 382 5.56 4.48 0.38
C PRO A 382 4.65 5.36 1.26
N LEU A 383 5.11 5.79 2.45
CA LEU A 383 4.38 6.72 3.33
C LEU A 383 4.25 8.15 2.78
N VAL A 384 5.14 8.54 1.86
CA VAL A 384 5.13 9.87 1.23
C VAL A 384 4.52 9.74 -0.17
N ASP A 385 5.12 8.94 -1.03
CA ASP A 385 4.80 8.86 -2.45
C ASP A 385 3.32 8.50 -2.73
N ILE A 386 2.69 7.70 -1.86
CA ILE A 386 1.26 7.34 -1.98
C ILE A 386 0.35 8.58 -1.94
N LEU A 387 0.73 9.64 -1.21
CA LEU A 387 -0.09 10.85 -1.03
C LEU A 387 -0.37 11.55 -2.35
N PHE A 388 0.60 11.53 -3.28
CA PHE A 388 0.38 12.07 -4.62
C PHE A 388 -0.76 11.33 -5.33
N SER A 389 -0.81 10.01 -5.23
CA SER A 389 -1.87 9.22 -5.87
C SER A 389 -3.25 9.42 -5.22
N GLN A 390 -3.30 9.64 -3.90
CA GLN A 390 -4.53 9.96 -3.19
C GLN A 390 -5.08 11.33 -3.61
N VAL A 391 -4.20 12.33 -3.70
CA VAL A 391 -4.54 13.67 -4.19
C VAL A 391 -4.95 13.63 -5.66
N LEU A 392 -4.22 12.89 -6.50
CA LEU A 392 -4.56 12.68 -7.91
C LEU A 392 -5.94 12.05 -8.07
N GLY A 393 -6.23 10.99 -7.32
CA GLY A 393 -7.54 10.33 -7.32
C GLY A 393 -8.67 11.25 -6.84
N LEU A 394 -8.44 12.06 -5.80
CA LEU A 394 -9.40 13.07 -5.32
C LEU A 394 -9.77 14.05 -6.44
N TYR A 395 -8.77 14.65 -7.10
CA TYR A 395 -9.02 15.62 -8.16
C TYR A 395 -9.57 14.97 -9.44
N ALA A 396 -9.17 13.73 -9.75
CA ALA A 396 -9.76 12.95 -10.86
C ALA A 396 -11.25 12.67 -10.60
N SER A 397 -11.60 12.29 -9.37
CA SER A 397 -13.00 12.10 -8.96
C SER A 397 -13.83 13.36 -9.18
N LEU A 398 -13.32 14.50 -8.70
CA LEU A 398 -13.97 15.80 -8.88
C LEU A 398 -14.09 16.19 -10.36
N HIS A 399 -13.07 15.93 -11.16
CA HIS A 399 -13.08 16.23 -12.60
C HIS A 399 -14.15 15.44 -13.36
N HIS A 400 -14.36 14.17 -13.01
CA HIS A 400 -15.45 13.34 -13.57
C HIS A 400 -16.83 13.62 -12.92
N GLY A 401 -16.94 14.67 -12.10
CA GLY A 401 -18.18 15.05 -11.42
C GLY A 401 -18.65 14.00 -10.39
N LEU A 402 -17.75 13.20 -9.85
CA LEU A 402 -18.04 12.20 -8.82
C LEU A 402 -17.95 12.83 -7.42
N THR A 403 -18.47 12.10 -6.44
CA THR A 403 -18.35 12.43 -5.02
C THR A 403 -17.22 11.59 -4.39
N PRO A 404 -16.05 12.17 -4.05
CA PRO A 404 -14.87 11.40 -3.67
C PRO A 404 -15.04 10.47 -2.45
N ASP A 405 -15.88 10.82 -1.48
CA ASP A 405 -16.19 9.94 -0.33
C ASP A 405 -16.97 8.68 -0.76
N ARG A 406 -17.74 8.77 -1.84
CA ARG A 406 -18.64 7.71 -2.36
C ARG A 406 -18.59 7.69 -3.90
N PRO A 407 -17.45 7.34 -4.51
CA PRO A 407 -17.25 7.52 -5.94
C PRO A 407 -18.03 6.50 -6.78
N SER A 408 -18.39 5.33 -6.23
CA SER A 408 -19.08 4.29 -6.99
C SER A 408 -20.56 4.58 -7.19
N ARG A 409 -20.90 5.24 -8.30
CA ARG A 409 -22.28 5.57 -8.68
C ARG A 409 -23.15 4.34 -8.87
N ARG A 410 -22.56 3.26 -9.39
CA ARG A 410 -23.25 2.00 -9.68
C ARG A 410 -23.31 1.05 -8.47
N GLY A 411 -22.65 1.39 -7.37
CA GLY A 411 -22.52 0.51 -6.21
C GLY A 411 -21.73 -0.77 -6.49
N ALA A 412 -20.88 -0.77 -7.52
CA ALA A 412 -20.06 -1.92 -7.92
C ALA A 412 -19.01 -2.26 -6.87
N ILE A 413 -18.53 -1.25 -6.13
CA ILE A 413 -17.64 -1.40 -4.99
C ILE A 413 -18.23 -0.69 -3.76
N GLN A 414 -17.86 -1.17 -2.58
CA GLN A 414 -18.36 -0.68 -1.30
C GLN A 414 -17.20 -0.51 -0.32
N ARG A 415 -17.36 0.42 0.64
CA ARG A 415 -16.35 0.66 1.70
C ARG A 415 -16.09 -0.59 2.55
N VAL A 416 -17.12 -1.38 2.81
CA VAL A 416 -17.00 -2.71 3.41
C VAL A 416 -17.52 -3.69 2.38
N VAL A 417 -16.68 -4.62 1.95
CA VAL A 417 -17.05 -5.63 0.96
C VAL A 417 -18.24 -6.42 1.47
N ALA A 418 -19.25 -6.60 0.62
CA ALA A 418 -20.44 -7.38 0.96
C ALA A 418 -20.07 -8.84 1.28
N GLY A 419 -20.92 -9.51 2.06
CA GLY A 419 -20.73 -10.92 2.39
C GLY A 419 -20.65 -11.76 1.12
N PHE A 420 -19.55 -12.51 0.97
CA PHE A 420 -19.37 -13.52 -0.08
C PHE A 420 -19.43 -14.91 0.55
N GLN A 421 -19.93 -15.90 -0.18
CA GLN A 421 -20.00 -17.26 0.32
C GLN A 421 -18.59 -17.82 0.53
N LEU A 422 -18.29 -18.20 1.77
CA LEU A 422 -17.05 -18.90 2.11
C LEU A 422 -17.25 -20.40 1.97
N HIS A 423 -16.24 -21.08 1.43
CA HIS A 423 -16.22 -22.53 1.28
C HIS A 423 -15.19 -23.12 2.25
N ALA A 424 -15.59 -24.18 2.96
CA ALA A 424 -14.70 -24.84 3.91
C ALA A 424 -13.58 -25.59 3.17
N TRP A 425 -12.33 -25.29 3.52
CA TRP A 425 -11.18 -26.02 3.01
C TRP A 425 -10.88 -27.27 3.85
N SER A 426 -10.54 -28.37 3.19
CA SER A 426 -10.11 -29.63 3.82
C SER A 426 -8.82 -30.15 3.15
N ALA A 427 -7.76 -30.29 3.95
CA ALA A 427 -6.48 -30.86 3.51
C ALA A 427 -6.65 -32.26 2.92
N GLU A 428 -7.52 -33.07 3.52
CA GLU A 428 -7.77 -34.46 3.10
C GLU A 428 -8.40 -34.52 1.71
N ALA A 429 -9.29 -33.59 1.39
CA ALA A 429 -9.96 -33.55 0.10
C ALA A 429 -9.05 -33.02 -1.02
N GLU A 430 -8.25 -31.97 -0.74
CA GLU A 430 -7.47 -31.27 -1.77
C GLU A 430 -6.09 -31.89 -2.04
N LEU A 431 -5.48 -32.54 -1.04
CA LEU A 431 -4.16 -33.17 -1.18
C LEU A 431 -4.24 -34.69 -1.36
N ALA A 432 -5.45 -35.25 -1.48
CA ALA A 432 -5.61 -36.66 -1.81
C ALA A 432 -4.90 -36.97 -3.13
N PRO A 433 -4.16 -38.10 -3.22
CA PRO A 433 -3.53 -38.51 -4.46
C PRO A 433 -4.61 -38.64 -5.53
N ARG A 434 -4.49 -37.83 -6.60
CA ARG A 434 -5.40 -37.94 -7.74
C ARG A 434 -5.28 -39.36 -8.30
N PRO A 435 -6.40 -40.06 -8.56
CA PRO A 435 -6.33 -41.36 -9.20
C PRO A 435 -5.54 -41.22 -10.50
N PRO A 436 -4.68 -42.20 -10.84
CA PRO A 436 -3.94 -42.14 -12.09
C PRO A 436 -4.94 -41.93 -13.22
N GLN A 437 -4.76 -40.87 -14.00
CA GLN A 437 -5.54 -40.67 -15.21
C GLN A 437 -5.38 -41.97 -16.02
N SER A 438 -6.46 -42.71 -16.21
CA SER A 438 -6.45 -43.94 -16.98
C SER A 438 -5.94 -43.58 -18.38
N GLY A 439 -4.67 -43.88 -18.62
CA GLY A 439 -4.04 -43.72 -19.91
C GLY A 439 -4.89 -44.44 -20.94
N ASN A 440 -5.18 -43.74 -22.02
CA ASN A 440 -5.92 -44.23 -23.18
C ASN A 440 -5.20 -45.48 -23.71
N ALA A 441 -5.57 -46.65 -23.21
CA ALA A 441 -5.11 -47.93 -23.72
C ALA A 441 -5.60 -48.03 -25.17
N GLY A 442 -4.64 -48.19 -26.09
CA GLY A 442 -4.85 -48.06 -27.52
C GLY A 442 -6.08 -48.82 -28.03
N ARG A 443 -7.03 -48.08 -28.62
CA ARG A 443 -7.86 -48.64 -29.67
C ARG A 443 -6.99 -48.72 -30.91
N GLY A 444 -6.54 -49.93 -31.22
CA GLY A 444 -5.82 -50.26 -32.43
C GLY A 444 -6.59 -49.77 -33.65
N ILE A 445 -5.88 -49.07 -34.53
CA ILE A 445 -6.35 -48.76 -35.88
C ILE A 445 -6.27 -50.07 -36.67
N GLU A 446 -7.42 -50.69 -36.91
CA GLU A 446 -7.54 -51.77 -37.89
C GLU A 446 -7.16 -51.23 -39.27
N ALA A 447 -6.06 -51.75 -39.81
CA ALA A 447 -5.63 -51.49 -41.18
C ALA A 447 -6.62 -52.12 -42.16
N GLN A 448 -7.53 -51.31 -42.71
CA GLN A 448 -8.28 -51.70 -43.91
C GLN A 448 -7.36 -51.65 -45.13
N ARG A 449 -7.07 -52.84 -45.66
CA ARG A 449 -6.39 -53.08 -46.93
C ARG A 449 -7.20 -52.50 -48.09
N THR A 450 -6.62 -51.59 -48.85
CA THR A 450 -7.08 -51.22 -50.20
C THR A 450 -6.41 -52.14 -51.22
N PRO A 451 -7.14 -52.82 -52.12
CA PRO A 451 -6.54 -53.60 -53.20
C PRO A 451 -6.22 -52.69 -54.39
N GLY A 452 -5.00 -52.80 -54.92
CA GLY A 452 -4.61 -52.12 -56.15
C GLY A 452 -5.19 -52.77 -57.40
N ARG A 453 -5.61 -51.92 -58.36
CA ARG A 453 -5.76 -52.09 -59.82
C ARG A 453 -5.89 -50.66 -60.37
N ALA A 454 -5.27 -50.20 -61.45
CA ALA A 454 -4.34 -50.76 -62.42
C ALA A 454 -3.47 -49.60 -62.95
#